data_AF-A0A944W1W9-F1
#
_entry.id   AF-A0A944W1W9-F1
#
_cell.length_a   1.000
_cell.length_b   1.000
_cell.length_c   1.000
_cell.angle_alpha   90.00
_cell.angle_beta   90.00
_cell.angle_gamma   90.00
#
_symmetry.space_group_name_H-M   'P 1'
#
loop_
_entity.id
_entity.type
_entity.pdbx_description
1 polymer ?
#
loop_
_entity_poly.entity_id
_entity_poly.type
_entity_poly.pdbx_seq_one_letter_code
_entity_poly.pdbx_strand_id
1 'polypeptide(L)'
;MTPKNDSADPRPQKIWLANVGANAAHPFYSPRFDDGTFELLPIPETPTEAGPHSVRYADVPSFQHPGETLGRWVPERFRDTATHYDPEFQTLTYGDNVERNARAAGLRGVESGDVLFFIVRLADWIDGEFSGRFGFYLAGFLEIESILAGVEEHPTQAEMARYGVNAHIRRGLNDPSQHWDRFWIFGGSERSKRLTHAVPVDRVLADGVFRRADGGLWNWNPSRTELQTIGSYTRTCRCVIDVSEPGGPERADLLWEAVEKLNPGIRHAPHS
;
A
#
# COMPACT_ATOMS: atom_id res chain seq x y z
N MET A 1 30.32 36.08 -9.11
CA MET A 1 30.15 34.61 -9.15
C MET A 1 30.43 34.10 -7.75
N THR A 2 29.36 33.87 -7.00
CA THR A 2 29.40 33.22 -5.69
C THR A 2 28.95 31.78 -5.93
N PRO A 3 29.62 30.76 -5.38
CA PRO A 3 29.14 29.39 -5.51
C PRO A 3 27.80 29.29 -4.79
N LYS A 4 26.78 28.76 -5.47
CA LYS A 4 25.58 28.26 -4.78
C LYS A 4 26.04 27.09 -3.93
N ASN A 5 25.79 27.21 -2.64
CA ASN A 5 25.96 26.15 -1.66
C ASN A 5 24.88 25.10 -1.94
N ASP A 6 25.21 24.05 -2.69
CA ASP A 6 24.39 22.83 -2.76
C ASP A 6 24.67 22.04 -1.46
N SER A 7 23.97 22.40 -0.39
CA SER A 7 24.05 21.68 0.88
C SER A 7 22.68 21.65 1.57
N ALA A 8 21.93 20.57 1.30
CA ALA A 8 21.02 19.83 2.19
C ALA A 8 19.90 19.23 1.34
N ASP A 9 20.01 17.94 1.02
CA ASP A 9 18.85 17.17 0.57
C ASP A 9 17.91 17.03 1.78
N PRO A 10 16.68 17.59 1.78
CA PRO A 10 15.85 17.54 2.99
C PRO A 10 15.38 16.11 3.21
N ARG A 11 15.63 15.59 4.42
CA ARG A 11 15.16 14.29 4.95
C ARG A 11 13.77 13.89 4.42
N PRO A 12 13.48 12.59 4.15
CA PRO A 12 12.11 12.16 3.86
C PRO A 12 11.15 12.59 4.99
N GLN A 13 10.10 13.33 4.61
CA GLN A 13 9.41 14.34 5.42
C GLN A 13 8.16 13.84 6.15
N LYS A 14 7.37 12.97 5.52
CA LYS A 14 6.15 12.40 6.11
C LYS A 14 6.02 10.92 5.76
N ILE A 15 5.43 10.17 6.68
CA ILE A 15 5.07 8.77 6.48
C ILE A 15 3.55 8.68 6.41
N TRP A 16 3.07 8.13 5.32
CA TRP A 16 1.68 7.91 4.98
C TRP A 16 1.33 6.43 5.10
N LEU A 17 0.05 6.15 5.32
CA LEU A 17 -0.45 4.79 5.41
C LEU A 17 -1.67 4.63 4.50
N ALA A 18 -1.64 3.66 3.59
CA ALA A 18 -2.77 3.26 2.75
C ALA A 18 -3.17 1.81 3.06
N ASN A 19 -4.48 1.56 3.17
CA ASN A 19 -5.02 0.22 3.40
C ASN A 19 -5.43 -0.40 2.06
N VAL A 20 -4.75 -1.48 1.69
CA VAL A 20 -4.82 -2.05 0.34
C VAL A 20 -5.12 -3.54 0.38
N GLY A 21 -5.49 -4.08 -0.78
CA GLY A 21 -5.78 -5.51 -0.96
C GLY A 21 -7.09 -6.00 -0.34
N ALA A 22 -7.33 -7.30 -0.51
CA ALA A 22 -8.55 -7.98 -0.08
C ALA A 22 -8.74 -7.87 1.44
N ASN A 23 -9.78 -7.13 1.82
CA ASN A 23 -10.23 -6.95 3.20
C ASN A 23 -11.51 -7.72 3.54
N ALA A 24 -12.03 -7.56 4.76
CA ALA A 24 -13.22 -8.28 5.29
C ALA A 24 -14.51 -8.13 4.47
N ALA A 25 -14.57 -7.21 3.51
CA ALA A 25 -15.69 -7.07 2.57
C ALA A 25 -15.63 -8.06 1.38
N HIS A 26 -14.52 -8.79 1.22
CA HIS A 26 -14.29 -9.70 0.11
C HIS A 26 -14.42 -11.18 0.56
N PRO A 27 -14.74 -12.10 -0.36
CA PRO A 27 -15.00 -13.50 -0.03
C PRO A 27 -13.74 -14.38 0.06
N PHE A 28 -12.56 -13.79 0.06
CA PHE A 28 -11.26 -14.47 0.11
C PHE A 28 -10.24 -13.59 0.85
N TYR A 29 -9.10 -14.19 1.21
CA TYR A 29 -8.13 -13.58 2.11
C TYR A 29 -6.71 -13.72 1.59
N SER A 30 -5.91 -12.68 1.83
CA SER A 30 -4.46 -12.73 1.66
C SER A 30 -3.85 -13.69 2.70
N PRO A 31 -3.14 -14.77 2.29
CA PRO A 31 -2.53 -15.72 3.21
C PRO A 31 -1.28 -15.14 3.86
N ARG A 32 -1.13 -15.41 5.16
CA ARG A 32 0.12 -15.30 5.92
C ARG A 32 0.58 -16.70 6.28
N PHE A 33 1.80 -17.06 5.88
CA PHE A 33 2.37 -18.38 6.11
C PHE A 33 3.04 -18.46 7.49
N ASP A 34 3.37 -19.67 7.94
CA ASP A 34 3.93 -19.93 9.28
C ASP A 34 5.27 -19.24 9.52
N ASP A 35 6.11 -19.11 8.49
CA ASP A 35 7.38 -18.37 8.53
C ASP A 35 7.18 -16.85 8.56
N GLY A 36 5.94 -16.38 8.43
CA GLY A 36 5.54 -14.99 8.42
C GLY A 36 5.66 -14.28 7.09
N THR A 37 6.05 -14.99 6.03
CA THR A 37 5.86 -14.53 4.65
C THR A 37 4.37 -14.50 4.30
N PHE A 38 4.02 -13.90 3.17
CA PHE A 38 2.62 -13.70 2.81
C PHE A 38 2.43 -13.52 1.31
N GLU A 39 1.19 -13.63 0.86
CA GLU A 39 0.73 -13.10 -0.42
C GLU A 39 -0.25 -11.95 -0.24
N LEU A 40 -0.20 -10.98 -1.17
CA LEU A 40 -1.11 -9.86 -1.21
C LEU A 40 -2.12 -10.08 -2.32
N LEU A 41 -3.33 -10.52 -1.97
CA LEU A 41 -4.42 -10.58 -2.93
C LEU A 41 -4.96 -9.16 -3.18
N PRO A 42 -4.98 -8.68 -4.45
CA PRO A 42 -5.66 -7.43 -4.80
C PRO A 42 -7.17 -7.54 -4.56
N ILE A 43 -7.86 -6.40 -4.52
CA ILE A 43 -9.34 -6.38 -4.57
C ILE A 43 -9.82 -6.70 -5.99
N PRO A 44 -11.02 -7.28 -6.16
CA PRO A 44 -11.58 -7.48 -7.49
C PRO A 44 -12.00 -6.14 -8.10
N GLU A 45 -11.81 -5.99 -9.41
CA GLU A 45 -12.42 -4.91 -10.18
C GLU A 45 -13.94 -5.10 -10.25
N THR A 46 -14.68 -4.01 -10.36
CA THR A 46 -16.11 -4.11 -10.70
C THR A 46 -16.29 -4.47 -12.17
N PRO A 47 -17.44 -5.05 -12.58
CA PRO A 47 -17.71 -5.36 -13.97
C PRO A 47 -17.58 -4.16 -14.93
N THR A 48 -17.82 -2.93 -14.44
CA THR A 48 -17.70 -1.69 -15.21
C THR A 48 -16.27 -1.17 -15.34
N GLU A 49 -15.34 -1.65 -14.53
CA GLU A 49 -13.91 -1.29 -14.56
C GLU A 49 -13.06 -2.35 -15.29
N ALA A 50 -13.59 -3.56 -15.42
CA ALA A 50 -12.96 -4.68 -16.08
C ALA A 50 -12.99 -4.55 -17.62
N GLY A 51 -11.93 -5.01 -18.29
CA GLY A 51 -11.84 -5.00 -19.75
C GLY A 51 -10.59 -5.71 -20.28
N PRO A 52 -10.28 -5.55 -21.58
CA PRO A 52 -9.18 -6.25 -22.25
C PRO A 52 -7.78 -6.00 -21.66
N HIS A 53 -7.59 -4.86 -20.98
CA HIS A 53 -6.33 -4.47 -20.35
C HIS A 53 -6.24 -4.88 -18.87
N SER A 54 -7.29 -5.50 -18.32
CA SER A 54 -7.30 -5.98 -16.93
C SER A 54 -6.40 -7.19 -16.74
N VAL A 55 -5.77 -7.27 -15.57
CA VAL A 55 -5.10 -8.49 -15.10
C VAL A 55 -6.10 -9.30 -14.30
N ARG A 56 -6.10 -10.63 -14.46
CA ARG A 56 -7.00 -11.55 -13.74
C ARG A 56 -6.23 -12.27 -12.64
N TYR A 57 -6.93 -12.74 -11.61
CA TYR A 57 -6.29 -13.47 -10.52
C TYR A 57 -5.47 -14.68 -11.01
N ALA A 58 -5.95 -15.38 -12.04
CA ALA A 58 -5.27 -16.49 -12.67
C ALA A 58 -3.90 -16.11 -13.28
N ASP A 59 -3.67 -14.82 -13.54
CA ASP A 59 -2.48 -14.29 -14.21
C ASP A 59 -1.56 -13.50 -13.26
N VAL A 60 -2.02 -13.13 -12.05
CA VAL A 60 -1.17 -12.40 -11.10
C VAL A 60 -0.12 -13.36 -10.52
N PRO A 61 1.18 -13.12 -10.72
CA PRO A 61 2.21 -14.02 -10.21
C PRO A 61 2.21 -14.09 -8.68
N SER A 62 2.43 -15.29 -8.14
CA SER A 62 2.74 -15.47 -6.72
C SER A 62 4.18 -15.02 -6.44
N PHE A 63 4.37 -14.30 -5.34
CA PHE A 63 5.69 -13.86 -4.89
C PHE A 63 6.42 -14.96 -4.09
N GLN A 64 5.69 -15.72 -3.29
CA GLN A 64 6.23 -16.79 -2.44
C GLN A 64 6.35 -18.14 -3.18
N HIS A 65 5.57 -18.35 -4.24
CA HIS A 65 5.57 -19.58 -5.02
C HIS A 65 5.84 -19.27 -6.50
N PRO A 66 7.11 -19.06 -6.90
CA PRO A 66 7.47 -18.78 -8.29
C PRO A 66 6.94 -19.83 -9.26
N GLY A 67 6.32 -19.37 -10.35
CA GLY A 67 5.67 -20.24 -11.34
C GLY A 67 4.19 -20.53 -11.04
N GLU A 68 3.69 -20.13 -9.87
CA GLU A 68 2.26 -20.14 -9.55
C GLU A 68 1.65 -18.74 -9.62
N THR A 69 0.33 -18.66 -9.50
CA THR A 69 -0.43 -17.41 -9.51
C THR A 69 -1.29 -17.26 -8.27
N LEU A 70 -1.69 -16.03 -7.96
CA LEU A 70 -2.59 -15.72 -6.85
C LEU A 70 -3.97 -16.38 -7.00
N GLY A 71 -4.28 -16.89 -8.20
CA GLY A 71 -5.38 -17.81 -8.50
C GLY A 71 -5.52 -19.00 -7.52
N ARG A 72 -4.42 -19.37 -6.84
CA ARG A 72 -4.37 -20.43 -5.82
C ARG A 72 -5.21 -20.13 -4.57
N TRP A 73 -5.26 -18.88 -4.11
CA TRP A 73 -5.94 -18.51 -2.86
C TRP A 73 -7.29 -17.83 -3.07
N VAL A 74 -7.78 -17.78 -4.32
CA VAL A 74 -9.13 -17.33 -4.64
C VAL A 74 -10.01 -18.53 -5.02
N PRO A 75 -11.32 -18.53 -4.67
CA PRO A 75 -12.23 -19.55 -5.14
C PRO A 75 -12.24 -19.61 -6.67
N GLU A 76 -12.40 -20.80 -7.24
CA GLU A 76 -12.29 -21.05 -8.68
C GLU A 76 -13.12 -20.07 -9.54
N ARG A 77 -14.34 -19.78 -9.11
CA ARG A 77 -15.24 -18.81 -9.77
C ARG A 77 -14.68 -17.38 -9.89
N PHE A 78 -13.65 -17.03 -9.12
CA PHE A 78 -12.99 -15.72 -9.16
C PHE A 78 -11.68 -15.73 -9.95
N ARG A 79 -11.15 -16.88 -10.39
CA ARG A 79 -9.85 -16.94 -11.07
C ARG A 79 -9.79 -16.05 -12.31
N ASP A 80 -10.87 -16.01 -13.08
CA ASP A 80 -10.98 -15.15 -14.27
C ASP A 80 -11.47 -13.73 -13.95
N THR A 81 -11.67 -13.37 -12.68
CA THR A 81 -12.10 -12.01 -12.29
C THR A 81 -10.93 -11.05 -12.44
N ALA A 82 -11.20 -9.90 -13.07
CA ALA A 82 -10.26 -8.80 -13.15
C ALA A 82 -9.90 -8.28 -11.75
N THR A 83 -8.63 -7.94 -11.55
CA THR A 83 -8.08 -7.49 -10.27
C THR A 83 -7.66 -6.04 -10.35
N HIS A 84 -7.91 -5.30 -9.28
CA HIS A 84 -7.29 -4.01 -9.05
C HIS A 84 -5.87 -4.26 -8.52
N TYR A 85 -4.96 -4.61 -9.43
CA TYR A 85 -3.58 -4.99 -9.08
C TYR A 85 -2.76 -3.75 -8.70
N ASP A 86 -3.01 -3.28 -7.48
CA ASP A 86 -2.46 -2.06 -6.91
C ASP A 86 -2.42 -2.18 -5.36
N PRO A 87 -1.31 -1.82 -4.68
CA PRO A 87 -0.01 -1.49 -5.27
C PRO A 87 0.55 -2.69 -6.03
N GLU A 88 1.27 -2.42 -7.11
CA GLU A 88 2.08 -3.40 -7.77
C GLU A 88 3.56 -3.15 -7.45
N PHE A 89 4.29 -4.21 -7.13
CA PHE A 89 5.67 -4.09 -6.64
C PHE A 89 6.71 -4.42 -7.71
N GLN A 90 6.33 -4.48 -8.99
CA GLN A 90 7.25 -4.73 -10.10
C GLN A 90 7.76 -3.42 -10.69
N THR A 91 6.85 -2.49 -10.96
CA THR A 91 7.14 -1.12 -11.39
C THR A 91 6.96 -0.10 -10.28
N LEU A 92 6.61 -0.54 -9.07
CA LEU A 92 6.59 0.26 -7.85
C LEU A 92 5.62 1.44 -7.97
N THR A 93 4.37 1.15 -8.32
CA THR A 93 3.30 2.15 -8.45
C THR A 93 2.13 1.84 -7.52
N TYR A 94 1.47 2.91 -7.10
CA TYR A 94 0.20 2.89 -6.40
C TYR A 94 -0.66 4.02 -6.95
N GLY A 95 -1.96 3.78 -7.16
CA GLY A 95 -2.90 4.77 -7.65
C GLY A 95 -4.13 4.86 -6.76
N ASP A 96 -4.75 6.03 -6.74
CA ASP A 96 -6.08 6.18 -6.15
C ASP A 96 -6.76 7.43 -6.71
N ASN A 97 -8.09 7.48 -6.61
CA ASN A 97 -8.83 8.68 -6.99
C ASN A 97 -8.92 9.63 -5.80
N VAL A 98 -7.89 10.44 -5.58
CA VAL A 98 -7.83 11.39 -4.45
C VAL A 98 -8.94 12.45 -4.49
N GLU A 99 -9.52 12.71 -5.67
CA GLU A 99 -10.60 13.68 -5.87
C GLU A 99 -11.98 13.14 -5.51
N ARG A 100 -12.26 11.88 -5.84
CA ARG A 100 -13.60 11.27 -5.69
C ARG A 100 -13.68 10.31 -4.49
N ASN A 101 -12.57 9.70 -4.10
CA ASN A 101 -12.51 8.76 -2.98
C ASN A 101 -12.13 9.52 -1.70
N ALA A 102 -13.13 9.76 -0.85
CA ALA A 102 -12.93 10.42 0.44
C ALA A 102 -11.91 9.69 1.35
N ARG A 103 -11.71 8.38 1.16
CA ARG A 103 -10.68 7.64 1.89
C ARG A 103 -9.26 7.91 1.37
N ALA A 104 -9.13 8.26 0.10
CA ALA A 104 -7.85 8.59 -0.54
C ALA A 104 -7.51 10.08 -0.47
N ALA A 105 -8.46 10.94 -0.08
CA ALA A 105 -8.33 12.38 -0.13
C ALA A 105 -7.07 12.94 0.55
N GLY A 106 -6.58 12.27 1.60
CA GLY A 106 -5.35 12.65 2.30
C GLY A 106 -4.11 12.58 1.41
N LEU A 107 -4.08 11.69 0.41
CA LEU A 107 -2.93 11.50 -0.48
C LEU A 107 -2.60 12.73 -1.34
N ARG A 108 -3.49 13.73 -1.42
CA ARG A 108 -3.16 15.03 -2.05
C ARG A 108 -1.97 15.74 -1.39
N GLY A 109 -1.70 15.45 -0.12
CA GLY A 109 -0.60 16.05 0.62
C GLY A 109 0.72 15.29 0.51
N VAL A 110 0.76 14.19 -0.25
CA VAL A 110 1.97 13.39 -0.47
C VAL A 110 2.89 14.14 -1.42
N GLU A 111 4.17 14.22 -1.06
CA GLU A 111 5.20 14.88 -1.85
C GLU A 111 6.34 13.92 -2.20
N SER A 112 7.18 14.31 -3.17
CA SER A 112 8.42 13.57 -3.46
C SER A 112 9.31 13.54 -2.21
N GLY A 113 9.86 12.38 -1.90
CA GLY A 113 10.62 12.11 -0.68
C GLY A 113 9.77 11.60 0.48
N ASP A 114 8.44 11.62 0.41
CA ASP A 114 7.61 10.96 1.43
C ASP A 114 7.67 9.44 1.33
N VAL A 115 7.21 8.75 2.37
CA VAL A 115 7.07 7.28 2.35
C VAL A 115 5.60 6.90 2.50
N LEU A 116 5.07 6.11 1.57
CA LEU A 116 3.73 5.54 1.62
C LEU A 116 3.80 4.05 1.99
N PHE A 117 3.48 3.73 3.24
CA PHE A 117 3.34 2.34 3.69
C PHE A 117 1.98 1.76 3.33
N PHE A 118 1.98 0.46 3.01
CA PHE A 118 0.80 -0.32 2.74
C PHE A 118 0.46 -1.23 3.92
N ILE A 119 -0.69 -1.01 4.54
CA ILE A 119 -1.26 -1.91 5.54
C ILE A 119 -2.29 -2.83 4.88
N VAL A 120 -2.23 -4.11 5.21
CA VAL A 120 -3.06 -5.15 4.60
C VAL A 120 -3.66 -6.02 5.70
N ARG A 121 -4.81 -6.62 5.41
CA ARG A 121 -5.41 -7.64 6.29
C ARG A 121 -5.01 -9.03 5.80
N LEU A 122 -4.34 -9.78 6.66
CA LEU A 122 -3.93 -11.16 6.36
C LEU A 122 -4.68 -12.16 7.23
N ALA A 123 -4.76 -13.39 6.74
CA ALA A 123 -5.27 -14.55 7.46
C ALA A 123 -4.18 -15.61 7.57
N ASP A 124 -4.00 -16.21 8.75
CA ASP A 124 -3.04 -17.29 8.91
C ASP A 124 -3.44 -18.49 8.04
N TRP A 125 -2.50 -18.96 7.23
CA TRP A 125 -2.60 -20.12 6.35
C TRP A 125 -1.75 -21.26 6.93
N ILE A 126 -2.41 -22.30 7.43
CA ILE A 126 -1.80 -23.40 8.19
C ILE A 126 -2.29 -24.71 7.60
N ASP A 127 -1.40 -25.66 7.39
CA ASP A 127 -1.72 -27.01 6.89
C ASP A 127 -2.60 -27.04 5.62
N GLY A 128 -2.45 -26.03 4.76
CA GLY A 128 -3.18 -25.95 3.49
C GLY A 128 -4.57 -25.31 3.59
N GLU A 129 -4.92 -24.68 4.71
CA GLU A 129 -6.20 -24.00 4.91
C GLU A 129 -6.08 -22.68 5.69
N PHE A 130 -7.10 -21.83 5.58
CA PHE A 130 -7.20 -20.61 6.38
C PHE A 130 -7.72 -20.92 7.78
N SER A 131 -6.95 -20.58 8.80
CA SER A 131 -7.32 -20.84 10.21
C SER A 131 -8.48 -19.99 10.74
N GLY A 132 -8.90 -18.96 10.00
CA GLY A 132 -9.87 -17.96 10.47
C GLY A 132 -9.30 -16.92 11.45
N ARG A 133 -8.00 -16.98 11.77
CA ARG A 133 -7.31 -15.92 12.52
C ARG A 133 -6.84 -14.83 11.57
N PHE A 134 -7.08 -13.58 11.94
CA PHE A 134 -6.80 -12.42 11.11
C PHE A 134 -6.03 -11.35 11.88
N GLY A 135 -5.17 -10.63 11.17
CA GLY A 135 -4.45 -9.46 11.68
C GLY A 135 -4.25 -8.40 10.59
N PHE A 136 -3.85 -7.21 11.01
CA PHE A 136 -3.34 -6.19 10.10
C PHE A 136 -1.82 -6.20 10.12
N TYR A 137 -1.21 -6.01 8.95
CA TYR A 137 0.22 -6.07 8.78
C TYR A 137 0.69 -5.01 7.79
N LEU A 138 1.90 -4.51 7.95
CA LEU A 138 2.58 -3.79 6.86
C LEU A 138 3.08 -4.81 5.84
N ALA A 139 2.84 -4.52 4.56
CA ALA A 139 3.20 -5.39 3.43
C ALA A 139 4.30 -4.81 2.53
N GLY A 140 4.55 -3.51 2.62
CA GLY A 140 5.47 -2.82 1.72
C GLY A 140 5.35 -1.32 1.88
N PHE A 141 6.19 -0.62 1.13
CA PHE A 141 6.13 0.83 1.01
C PHE A 141 6.66 1.29 -0.35
N LEU A 142 6.19 2.47 -0.75
CA LEU A 142 6.85 3.29 -1.76
C LEU A 142 7.56 4.44 -1.07
N GLU A 143 8.82 4.66 -1.41
CA GLU A 143 9.41 5.98 -1.22
C GLU A 143 9.11 6.81 -2.46
N ILE A 144 8.35 7.89 -2.31
CA ILE A 144 7.78 8.62 -3.43
C ILE A 144 8.87 9.36 -4.19
N GLU A 145 9.04 9.03 -5.45
CA GLU A 145 9.97 9.68 -6.37
C GLU A 145 9.25 10.61 -7.34
N SER A 146 8.07 10.18 -7.80
CA SER A 146 7.33 10.88 -8.83
C SER A 146 5.83 10.74 -8.62
N ILE A 147 5.07 11.75 -9.04
CA ILE A 147 3.60 11.77 -8.94
C ILE A 147 3.04 12.17 -10.29
N LEU A 148 2.19 11.32 -10.86
CA LEU A 148 1.32 11.65 -11.98
C LEU A 148 -0.05 12.05 -11.43
N ALA A 149 -0.29 13.35 -11.35
CA ALA A 149 -1.46 13.92 -10.70
C ALA A 149 -2.60 14.23 -11.69
N GLY A 150 -3.84 13.97 -11.26
CA GLY A 150 -5.04 14.48 -11.91
C GLY A 150 -5.23 14.01 -13.35
N VAL A 151 -5.03 12.72 -13.63
CA VAL A 151 -5.09 12.17 -14.99
C VAL A 151 -6.52 12.22 -15.53
N GLU A 152 -6.74 13.04 -16.55
CA GLU A 152 -8.03 13.25 -17.24
C GLU A 152 -8.02 12.80 -18.71
N GLU A 153 -6.86 12.40 -19.22
CA GLU A 153 -6.70 11.92 -20.60
C GLU A 153 -5.61 10.85 -20.67
N HIS A 154 -5.49 10.21 -21.84
CA HIS A 154 -4.47 9.20 -22.08
C HIS A 154 -3.06 9.80 -21.85
N PRO A 155 -2.24 9.23 -20.94
CA PRO A 155 -0.92 9.79 -20.64
C PRO A 155 0.01 9.82 -21.85
N THR A 156 1.05 10.65 -21.76
CA THR A 156 2.13 10.71 -22.74
C THR A 156 2.88 9.38 -22.82
N GLN A 157 3.65 9.17 -23.89
CA GLN A 157 4.46 7.96 -24.05
C GLN A 157 5.44 7.73 -22.88
N ALA A 158 6.04 8.80 -22.34
CA ALA A 158 6.95 8.71 -21.20
C ALA A 158 6.23 8.30 -19.91
N GLU A 159 5.04 8.85 -19.66
CA GLU A 159 4.21 8.48 -18.51
C GLU A 159 3.70 7.04 -18.65
N MET A 160 3.31 6.63 -19.85
CA MET A 160 2.92 5.24 -20.12
C MET A 160 4.06 4.26 -19.87
N ALA A 161 5.31 4.64 -20.18
CA ALA A 161 6.48 3.81 -19.87
C ALA A 161 6.69 3.66 -18.35
N ARG A 162 6.37 4.69 -17.55
CA ARG A 162 6.55 4.68 -16.09
C ARG A 162 5.39 4.05 -15.31
N TYR A 163 4.15 4.30 -15.77
CA TYR A 163 2.92 4.03 -15.02
C TYR A 163 1.92 3.13 -15.75
N GLY A 164 2.20 2.73 -16.99
CA GLY A 164 1.22 2.09 -17.88
C GLY A 164 0.65 0.75 -17.40
N VAL A 165 1.31 0.10 -16.44
CA VAL A 165 0.83 -1.15 -15.82
C VAL A 165 -0.03 -0.92 -14.57
N ASN A 166 -0.13 0.32 -14.08
CA ASN A 166 -0.94 0.65 -12.93
C ASN A 166 -2.43 0.36 -13.19
N ALA A 167 -3.16 -0.09 -12.17
CA ALA A 167 -4.57 -0.47 -12.29
C ALA A 167 -5.44 0.69 -12.82
N HIS A 168 -5.16 1.94 -12.41
CA HIS A 168 -5.94 3.10 -12.86
C HIS A 168 -5.70 3.44 -14.33
N ILE A 169 -4.47 3.30 -14.85
CA ILE A 169 -4.21 3.43 -16.30
C ILE A 169 -4.97 2.35 -17.06
N ARG A 170 -4.94 1.10 -16.59
CA ARG A 170 -5.65 -0.01 -17.24
C ARG A 170 -7.16 0.21 -17.29
N ARG A 171 -7.75 0.79 -16.24
CA ARG A 171 -9.16 1.22 -16.25
C ARG A 171 -9.41 2.28 -17.33
N GLY A 172 -8.57 3.31 -17.40
CA GLY A 172 -8.63 4.33 -18.46
C GLY A 172 -8.51 3.76 -19.87
N LEU A 173 -7.68 2.73 -20.08
CA LEU A 173 -7.58 2.03 -21.36
C LEU A 173 -8.79 1.14 -21.67
N ASN A 174 -9.40 0.53 -20.66
CA ASN A 174 -10.60 -0.30 -20.82
C ASN A 174 -11.82 0.52 -21.24
N ASP A 175 -12.01 1.69 -20.64
CA ASP A 175 -13.07 2.63 -21.02
C ASP A 175 -12.60 4.10 -20.88
N PRO A 176 -11.98 4.65 -21.96
CA PRO A 176 -11.51 6.03 -21.99
C PRO A 176 -12.60 7.07 -21.73
N SER A 177 -13.88 6.73 -21.93
CA SER A 177 -14.97 7.68 -21.76
C SER A 177 -15.35 7.90 -20.30
N GLN A 178 -14.98 6.96 -19.41
CA GLN A 178 -15.39 6.96 -18.01
C GLN A 178 -14.22 7.08 -17.03
N HIS A 179 -13.08 6.46 -17.34
CA HIS A 179 -12.05 6.14 -16.33
C HIS A 179 -10.80 7.00 -16.38
N TRP A 180 -10.71 7.99 -17.28
CA TRP A 180 -9.75 9.10 -17.15
C TRP A 180 -10.30 10.15 -16.19
N ASP A 181 -10.34 9.79 -14.91
CA ASP A 181 -11.31 10.35 -13.97
C ASP A 181 -10.68 11.16 -12.83
N ARG A 182 -9.53 11.79 -13.11
CA ARG A 182 -8.70 12.60 -12.21
C ARG A 182 -7.97 11.81 -11.13
N PHE A 183 -7.75 10.52 -11.36
CA PHE A 183 -6.94 9.72 -10.44
C PHE A 183 -5.48 10.21 -10.41
N TRP A 184 -4.78 9.86 -9.33
CA TRP A 184 -3.36 10.12 -9.17
C TRP A 184 -2.62 8.79 -9.13
N ILE A 185 -1.38 8.79 -9.62
CA ILE A 185 -0.46 7.65 -9.51
C ILE A 185 0.83 8.13 -8.84
N PHE A 186 1.24 7.40 -7.83
CA PHE A 186 2.45 7.58 -7.05
C PHE A 186 3.49 6.56 -7.51
N GLY A 187 4.62 7.04 -8.01
CA GLY A 187 5.77 6.24 -8.42
C GLY A 187 6.81 6.20 -7.32
N GLY A 188 7.18 4.99 -6.90
CA GLY A 188 8.23 4.76 -5.93
C GLY A 188 9.64 4.76 -6.53
N SER A 189 10.64 5.18 -5.75
CA SER A 189 12.07 5.06 -6.08
C SER A 189 12.55 3.61 -5.97
N GLU A 190 13.80 3.34 -6.35
CA GLU A 190 14.46 2.04 -6.17
C GLU A 190 14.57 1.58 -4.71
N ARG A 191 14.38 2.50 -3.74
CA ARG A 191 14.34 2.19 -2.31
C ARG A 191 12.99 1.62 -1.86
N SER A 192 11.97 1.71 -2.69
CA SER A 192 10.65 1.11 -2.45
C SER A 192 10.73 -0.41 -2.41
N LYS A 193 9.94 -1.05 -1.53
CA LYS A 193 10.00 -2.51 -1.33
C LYS A 193 8.64 -3.11 -1.00
N ARG A 194 8.38 -4.29 -1.57
CA ARG A 194 7.51 -5.29 -0.95
C ARG A 194 8.27 -5.93 0.21
N LEU A 195 7.66 -6.03 1.37
CA LEU A 195 8.25 -6.77 2.50
C LEU A 195 8.22 -8.27 2.19
N THR A 196 9.22 -8.99 2.69
CA THR A 196 9.25 -10.45 2.60
C THR A 196 8.39 -11.05 3.71
N HIS A 197 8.58 -10.56 4.94
CA HIS A 197 7.78 -10.94 6.10
C HIS A 197 6.82 -9.81 6.47
N ALA A 198 5.56 -10.19 6.73
CA ALA A 198 4.53 -9.25 7.13
C ALA A 198 4.82 -8.71 8.54
N VAL A 199 4.81 -7.38 8.71
CA VAL A 199 5.09 -6.75 10.01
C VAL A 199 3.78 -6.52 10.76
N PRO A 200 3.54 -7.16 11.92
CA PRO A 200 2.26 -7.04 12.61
C PRO A 200 2.01 -5.60 13.05
N VAL A 201 0.81 -5.10 12.73
CA VAL A 201 0.26 -3.89 13.31
C VAL A 201 -0.66 -4.33 14.44
N ASP A 202 -0.08 -4.48 15.63
CA ASP A 202 -0.79 -4.78 16.86
C ASP A 202 -0.99 -3.52 17.71
N ARG A 203 -1.63 -3.66 18.87
CA ARG A 203 -1.80 -2.56 19.81
C ARG A 203 -0.49 -1.94 20.27
N VAL A 204 0.57 -2.73 20.45
CA VAL A 204 1.87 -2.24 20.93
C VAL A 204 2.49 -1.31 19.89
N LEU A 205 2.55 -1.75 18.64
CA LEU A 205 3.05 -0.90 17.55
C LEU A 205 2.14 0.32 17.35
N ALA A 206 0.82 0.14 17.40
CA ALA A 206 -0.11 1.24 17.19
C ALA A 206 -0.02 2.33 18.26
N ASP A 207 0.07 1.96 19.55
CA ASP A 207 0.26 2.92 20.64
C ASP A 207 1.64 3.60 20.57
N GLY A 208 2.67 2.87 20.13
CA GLY A 208 4.02 3.42 19.90
C GLY A 208 4.04 4.47 18.78
N VAL A 209 3.49 4.13 17.62
CA VAL A 209 3.73 4.84 16.35
C VAL A 209 2.59 5.76 15.94
N PHE A 210 1.35 5.30 16.03
CA PHE A 210 0.23 5.98 15.38
C PHE A 210 -0.46 6.95 16.32
N ARG A 211 -1.00 8.04 15.74
CA ARG A 211 -1.78 9.03 16.47
C ARG A 211 -3.11 9.28 15.78
N ARG A 212 -4.06 9.83 16.54
CA ARG A 212 -5.29 10.43 16.01
C ARG A 212 -4.97 11.82 15.47
N ALA A 213 -5.93 12.43 14.76
CA ALA A 213 -5.77 13.78 14.23
C ALA A 213 -5.54 14.86 15.30
N ASP A 214 -5.94 14.61 16.55
CA ASP A 214 -5.69 15.49 17.70
C ASP A 214 -4.35 15.22 18.41
N GLY A 215 -3.49 14.36 17.83
CA GLY A 215 -2.20 13.98 18.41
C GLY A 215 -2.29 12.93 19.52
N GLY A 216 -3.48 12.51 19.95
CA GLY A 216 -3.66 11.49 20.98
C GLY A 216 -3.49 10.06 20.48
N LEU A 217 -3.35 9.10 21.41
CA LEU A 217 -3.37 7.66 21.12
C LEU A 217 -4.73 7.23 20.54
N TRP A 218 -4.75 6.06 19.89
CA TRP A 218 -6.00 5.45 19.46
C TRP A 218 -6.87 5.08 20.66
N ASN A 219 -8.18 5.15 20.48
CA ASN A 219 -9.13 4.73 21.50
C ASN A 219 -9.44 3.24 21.37
N TRP A 220 -8.97 2.45 22.34
CA TRP A 220 -9.22 1.02 22.45
C TRP A 220 -10.49 0.77 23.26
N ASN A 221 -11.65 0.86 22.59
CA ASN A 221 -12.94 0.59 23.22
C ASN A 221 -13.04 -0.90 23.64
N PRO A 222 -13.34 -1.23 24.91
CA PRO A 222 -13.49 -2.61 25.37
C PRO A 222 -14.54 -3.44 24.62
N SER A 223 -15.51 -2.80 23.96
CA SER A 223 -16.52 -3.49 23.15
C SER A 223 -16.05 -3.85 21.73
N ARG A 224 -14.84 -3.46 21.34
CA ARG A 224 -14.25 -3.74 20.02
C ARG A 224 -13.03 -4.61 20.17
N THR A 225 -12.84 -5.53 19.23
CA THR A 225 -11.58 -6.26 19.11
C THR A 225 -10.47 -5.32 18.63
N GLU A 226 -9.23 -5.73 18.86
CA GLU A 226 -8.04 -5.04 18.34
C GLU A 226 -8.11 -4.92 16.80
N LEU A 227 -8.42 -6.02 16.11
CA LEU A 227 -8.63 -6.08 14.67
C LEU A 227 -9.67 -5.05 14.19
N GLN A 228 -10.82 -4.96 14.88
CA GLN A 228 -11.85 -3.99 14.54
C GLN A 228 -11.39 -2.55 14.74
N THR A 229 -10.58 -2.29 15.77
CA THR A 229 -10.08 -0.94 16.10
C THR A 229 -9.04 -0.49 15.09
N ILE A 230 -8.03 -1.32 14.80
CA ILE A 230 -7.01 -1.02 13.78
C ILE A 230 -7.68 -0.77 12.44
N GLY A 231 -8.55 -1.69 11.99
CA GLY A 231 -9.29 -1.54 10.75
C GLY A 231 -10.29 -0.37 10.75
N SER A 232 -10.52 0.32 11.87
CA SER A 232 -11.26 1.57 11.94
C SER A 232 -10.36 2.77 11.67
N TYR A 233 -9.19 2.79 12.30
CA TYR A 233 -8.26 3.91 12.26
C TYR A 233 -7.43 3.95 10.96
N THR A 234 -7.36 2.83 10.23
CA THR A 234 -6.59 2.71 8.98
C THR A 234 -7.47 2.68 7.74
N ARG A 235 -8.74 3.07 7.82
CA ARG A 235 -9.66 3.08 6.65
C ARG A 235 -9.33 4.14 5.61
N THR A 236 -8.66 5.20 6.03
CA THR A 236 -8.35 6.37 5.20
C THR A 236 -6.85 6.46 5.01
N CYS A 237 -6.44 6.74 3.78
CA CYS A 237 -5.08 7.13 3.46
C CYS A 237 -4.76 8.45 4.13
N ARG A 238 -3.73 8.47 4.98
CA ARG A 238 -3.38 9.65 5.78
C ARG A 238 -1.91 9.68 6.15
N CYS A 239 -1.40 10.88 6.41
CA CYS A 239 -0.13 11.08 7.09
C CYS A 239 -0.29 10.55 8.52
N VAL A 240 0.59 9.63 8.91
CA VAL A 240 0.61 9.01 10.25
C VAL A 240 1.80 9.50 11.07
N ILE A 241 2.87 9.97 10.42
CA ILE A 241 4.04 10.55 11.06
C ILE A 241 4.54 11.70 10.20
N ASP A 242 4.67 12.88 10.79
CA ASP A 242 5.47 13.97 10.23
C ASP A 242 6.74 14.05 11.09
N VAL A 243 7.93 13.87 10.48
CA VAL A 243 9.19 13.82 11.25
C VAL A 243 9.63 15.20 11.72
N SER A 244 8.99 16.28 11.25
CA SER A 244 9.23 17.64 11.73
C SER A 244 8.45 17.96 13.01
N GLU A 245 7.41 17.17 13.33
CA GLU A 245 6.61 17.36 14.55
C GLU A 245 7.28 16.77 15.79
N PRO A 246 6.97 17.30 17.00
CA PRO A 246 7.45 16.71 18.26
C PRO A 246 7.07 15.23 18.39
N GLY A 247 8.05 14.37 18.69
CA GLY A 247 7.84 12.93 18.77
C GLY A 247 7.71 12.24 17.40
N GLY A 248 7.81 12.97 16.28
CA GLY A 248 7.80 12.42 14.93
C GLY A 248 8.99 11.50 14.65
N PRO A 249 10.24 11.95 14.86
CA PRO A 249 11.44 11.14 14.65
C PRO A 249 11.42 9.82 15.43
N GLU A 250 11.08 9.85 16.72
CA GLU A 250 11.07 8.67 17.58
C GLU A 250 10.00 7.66 17.13
N ARG A 251 8.83 8.13 16.67
CA ARG A 251 7.79 7.25 16.12
C ARG A 251 8.19 6.66 14.78
N ALA A 252 8.90 7.42 13.93
CA ALA A 252 9.43 6.92 12.68
C ALA A 252 10.48 5.84 12.93
N ASP A 253 11.40 6.06 13.88
CA ASP A 253 12.40 5.07 14.29
C ASP A 253 11.74 3.78 14.79
N LEU A 254 10.75 3.88 15.69
CA LEU A 254 9.99 2.71 16.17
C LEU A 254 9.32 1.92 15.03
N LEU A 255 8.74 2.61 14.04
CA LEU A 255 8.13 1.97 12.88
C LEU A 255 9.17 1.22 12.04
N TRP A 256 10.30 1.87 11.74
CA TRP A 256 11.37 1.27 10.95
C TRP A 256 12.08 0.14 11.68
N GLU A 257 12.28 0.23 12.99
CA GLU A 257 12.81 -0.85 13.83
C GLU A 257 11.89 -2.09 13.77
N ALA A 258 10.57 -1.90 13.83
CA ALA A 258 9.61 -2.99 13.68
C ALA A 258 9.70 -3.65 12.31
N VAL A 259 9.91 -2.86 11.24
CA VAL A 259 10.11 -3.37 9.88
C VAL A 259 11.42 -4.15 9.76
N GLU A 260 12.53 -3.55 10.18
CA GLU A 260 13.89 -4.10 10.06
C GLU A 260 14.06 -5.39 10.87
N LYS A 261 13.40 -5.49 12.03
CA LYS A 261 13.40 -6.70 12.87
C LYS A 261 12.94 -7.95 12.10
N LEU A 262 11.98 -7.81 11.18
CA LEU A 262 11.44 -8.93 10.39
C LEU A 262 11.95 -8.93 8.94
N ASN A 263 12.49 -7.81 8.47
CA ASN A 263 13.01 -7.63 7.12
C ASN A 263 14.38 -6.93 7.19
N PRO A 264 15.45 -7.65 7.58
CA PRO A 264 16.76 -7.06 7.82
C PRO A 264 17.33 -6.41 6.55
N GLY A 265 18.00 -5.26 6.71
CA GLY A 265 18.62 -4.53 5.59
C GLY A 265 17.65 -3.69 4.75
N ILE A 266 16.36 -3.62 5.10
CA ILE A 266 15.42 -2.69 4.44
C ILE A 266 15.72 -1.23 4.80
N ARG A 267 16.37 -0.97 5.93
CA ARG A 267 16.84 0.37 6.31
C ARG A 267 18.25 0.61 5.76
N HIS A 268 18.37 1.35 4.66
CA HIS A 268 19.64 2.00 4.32
C HIS A 268 19.64 3.42 4.91
N ALA A 269 20.74 3.75 5.60
CA ALA A 269 20.91 4.83 6.57
C ALA A 269 20.24 6.18 6.22
N PRO A 270 19.78 6.95 7.24
CA PRO A 270 19.52 8.37 7.02
C PRO A 270 20.82 9.00 6.53
N HIS A 271 20.76 9.71 5.40
CA HIS A 271 21.87 10.52 4.93
C HIS A 271 22.28 11.47 6.07
N SER A 272 23.53 11.31 6.50
CA SER A 272 24.26 12.18 7.43
C SER A 272 24.28 13.62 6.97
#